data_AF-A0A1E3X2C9-F1
#
_entry.id   AF-A0A1E3X2C9-F1
#
_cell.length_a   1.000
_cell.length_b   1.000
_cell.length_c   1.000
_cell.angle_alpha   90.00
_cell.angle_beta   90.00
_cell.angle_gamma   90.00
#
_symmetry.space_group_name_H-M   'P 1'
#
loop_
_entity.id
_entity.type
_entity.pdbx_description
1 polymer ?
#
loop_
_entity_poly.entity_id
_entity_poly.type
_entity_poly.pdbx_seq_one_letter_code
_entity_poly.pdbx_strand_id
1 'polypeptide(L)'
;MTIMKSRSICIIGPTSAGKTSVAIEVAKHLGGEVIGLDSRQIYHHMTIGTAQPAVEEQQEIPHHLYGIRKPDQPISAGEYSHLIEEKIEEIKSRGNLPIICGGSGLYFRALTKGIFEDSTTDLKV
;
A
#
# COMPACT_ATOMS: atom_id res chain seq x y z
N MET A 1 -18.48 23.86 -7.14
CA MET A 1 -17.95 22.57 -7.60
C MET A 1 -17.34 21.88 -6.39
N THR A 2 -18.07 20.97 -5.76
CA THR A 2 -17.65 20.32 -4.50
C THR A 2 -16.54 19.33 -4.82
N ILE A 3 -15.31 19.63 -4.42
CA ILE A 3 -14.20 18.68 -4.51
C ILE A 3 -14.53 17.55 -3.53
N MET A 4 -14.93 16.39 -4.04
CA MET A 4 -15.02 15.19 -3.21
C MET A 4 -13.63 14.86 -2.71
N LYS A 5 -13.44 14.94 -1.40
CA LYS A 5 -12.18 14.60 -0.72
C LYS A 5 -11.97 13.10 -0.88
N SER A 6 -11.02 12.70 -1.73
CA SER A 6 -10.78 11.30 -2.08
C SER A 6 -10.25 10.52 -0.86
N ARG A 7 -11.06 9.60 -0.32
CA ARG A 7 -10.72 8.88 0.92
C ARG A 7 -9.92 7.61 0.60
N SER A 8 -8.77 7.45 1.25
CA SER A 8 -8.04 6.20 1.38
C SER A 8 -7.94 5.81 2.86
N ILE A 9 -7.85 4.52 3.17
CA ILE A 9 -7.62 4.04 4.55
C ILE A 9 -6.17 3.59 4.67
N CYS A 10 -5.49 3.99 5.75
CA CYS A 10 -4.13 3.55 6.06
C CYS A 10 -4.11 2.70 7.33
N ILE A 11 -3.66 1.44 7.22
CA ILE A 11 -3.49 0.50 8.34
C ILE A 11 -1.99 0.29 8.55
N ILE A 12 -1.42 1.07 9.47
CA ILE A 12 0.01 1.14 9.73
C ILE A 12 0.33 0.62 11.14
N GLY A 13 1.43 -0.13 11.27
CA GLY A 13 1.89 -0.62 12.56
C GLY A 13 3.06 -1.61 12.45
N PRO A 14 3.58 -2.09 13.60
CA PRO A 14 4.76 -2.95 13.62
C PRO A 14 4.51 -4.30 12.95
N THR A 15 5.59 -4.98 12.56
CA THR A 15 5.54 -6.36 12.05
C THR A 15 4.85 -7.28 13.07
N SER A 16 4.10 -8.27 12.59
CA SER A 16 3.34 -9.23 13.42
C SER A 16 2.16 -8.65 14.23
N ALA A 17 1.76 -7.40 13.99
CA ALA A 17 0.57 -6.81 14.64
C ALA A 17 -0.79 -7.23 14.02
N GLY A 18 -0.84 -8.20 13.11
CA GLY A 18 -2.09 -8.67 12.48
C GLY A 18 -2.71 -7.71 11.45
N LYS A 19 -1.94 -6.76 10.92
CA LYS A 19 -2.44 -5.71 10.00
C LYS A 19 -3.07 -6.26 8.73
N THR A 20 -2.48 -7.30 8.14
CA THR A 20 -2.97 -7.92 6.90
C THR A 20 -4.39 -8.43 7.08
N SER A 21 -4.65 -9.19 8.14
CA SER A 21 -5.99 -9.72 8.45
C SER A 21 -7.01 -8.60 8.66
N VAL A 22 -6.65 -7.53 9.37
CA VAL A 22 -7.52 -6.36 9.53
C VAL A 22 -7.79 -5.67 8.20
N ALA A 23 -6.77 -5.52 7.34
CA ALA A 23 -6.93 -4.89 6.04
C ALA A 23 -7.86 -5.68 5.10
N ILE A 24 -7.76 -7.01 5.10
CA ILE A 24 -8.65 -7.90 4.33
C ILE A 24 -10.09 -7.78 4.82
N GLU A 25 -10.31 -7.81 6.14
CA GLU A 25 -11.66 -7.68 6.69
C GLU A 25 -12.27 -6.31 6.38
N VAL A 26 -11.49 -5.23 6.50
CA VAL A 26 -11.95 -3.88 6.11
C VAL A 26 -12.27 -3.82 4.62
N ALA A 27 -11.45 -4.44 3.77
CA ALA A 27 -11.66 -4.50 2.32
C ALA A 27 -12.96 -5.21 1.95
N LYS A 28 -13.24 -6.37 2.54
CA LYS A 28 -14.49 -7.12 2.32
C LYS A 28 -15.74 -6.30 2.69
N HIS A 29 -15.70 -5.61 3.83
CA HIS A 29 -16.86 -4.88 4.33
C HIS A 29 -17.12 -3.56 3.59
N LEU A 30 -16.08 -2.94 3.03
CA LEU A 30 -16.17 -1.61 2.41
C LEU A 30 -16.01 -1.63 0.88
N GLY A 31 -15.87 -2.80 0.25
CA GLY A 31 -15.60 -2.89 -1.19
C GLY A 31 -14.22 -2.32 -1.55
N GLY A 32 -13.21 -2.68 -0.77
CA GLY A 32 -11.85 -2.16 -0.88
C GLY A 32 -10.85 -3.11 -1.55
N GLU A 33 -9.69 -2.55 -1.86
CA GLU A 33 -8.52 -3.27 -2.38
C GLU A 33 -7.28 -2.89 -1.57
N VAL A 34 -6.40 -3.84 -1.29
CA VAL A 34 -5.24 -3.63 -0.41
C VAL A 34 -3.99 -3.29 -1.24
N ILE A 35 -3.29 -2.22 -0.85
CA ILE A 35 -2.00 -1.80 -1.39
C ILE A 35 -0.93 -2.04 -0.32
N GLY A 36 0.09 -2.84 -0.64
CA GLY A 36 1.21 -3.09 0.25
C GLY A 36 2.08 -1.85 0.48
N LEU A 37 2.53 -1.65 1.72
CA LEU A 37 3.49 -0.62 2.13
C LEU A 37 4.59 -1.23 3.01
N ASP A 38 5.33 -2.17 2.42
CA ASP A 38 6.45 -2.83 3.08
C ASP A 38 7.64 -2.96 2.11
N SER A 39 8.82 -2.55 2.57
CA SER A 39 10.04 -2.50 1.77
C SER A 39 10.57 -3.87 1.38
N ARG A 40 10.09 -4.95 2.01
CA ARG A 40 10.51 -6.33 1.70
C ARG A 40 9.43 -7.11 0.95
N GLN A 41 8.15 -6.87 1.26
CA GLN A 41 7.04 -7.59 0.62
C GLN A 41 6.86 -7.25 -0.87
N ILE A 42 7.47 -6.17 -1.37
CA ILE A 42 7.40 -5.81 -2.78
C ILE A 42 8.20 -6.76 -3.70
N TYR A 43 9.11 -7.57 -3.17
CA TYR A 43 10.02 -8.39 -3.98
C TYR A 43 9.47 -9.77 -4.34
N HIS A 44 9.71 -10.20 -5.58
CA HIS A 44 9.39 -11.54 -6.06
C HIS A 44 10.12 -12.62 -5.28
N HIS A 45 9.50 -13.80 -5.17
CA HIS A 45 10.09 -15.01 -4.57
C HIS A 45 10.51 -14.86 -3.09
N MET A 46 10.05 -13.81 -2.40
CA MET A 46 10.35 -13.55 -0.99
C MET A 46 9.15 -13.75 -0.06
N THR A 47 8.14 -14.51 -0.50
CA THR A 47 6.83 -14.64 0.17
C THR A 47 6.94 -15.08 1.63
N ILE A 48 7.67 -16.17 1.92
CA ILE A 48 7.76 -16.75 3.26
C ILE A 48 8.51 -15.81 4.23
N GLY A 49 9.71 -15.38 3.87
CA GLY A 49 10.57 -14.57 4.76
C GLY A 49 10.07 -13.14 5.01
N THR A 50 9.11 -12.67 4.21
CA THR A 50 8.56 -11.31 4.32
C THR A 50 7.10 -11.28 4.76
N ALA A 51 6.51 -12.45 5.02
CA ALA A 51 5.10 -12.59 5.37
C ALA A 51 4.18 -11.86 4.38
N GLN A 52 4.44 -12.01 3.07
CA GLN A 52 3.47 -11.60 2.05
C GLN A 52 2.13 -12.32 2.30
N PRO A 53 0.99 -11.71 1.95
CA PRO A 53 -0.30 -12.37 2.05
C PRO A 53 -0.28 -13.72 1.34
N ALA A 54 -0.82 -14.75 1.99
CA ALA A 54 -0.90 -16.09 1.44
C ALA A 54 -1.79 -16.11 0.19
N VAL A 55 -1.70 -17.17 -0.62
CA VAL A 55 -2.49 -17.28 -1.86
C VAL A 55 -3.98 -17.23 -1.55
N GLU A 56 -4.39 -17.85 -0.45
CA GLU A 56 -5.76 -17.86 0.05
C GLU A 56 -6.24 -16.44 0.37
N GLU A 57 -5.43 -15.68 1.12
CA GLU A 57 -5.72 -14.27 1.45
C GLU A 57 -5.80 -13.38 0.19
N GLN A 58 -4.95 -13.62 -0.81
CA GLN A 58 -4.95 -12.89 -2.08
C GLN A 58 -6.17 -13.21 -2.95
N GLN A 59 -6.80 -14.38 -2.78
CA GLN A 59 -8.03 -14.75 -3.50
C GLN A 59 -9.28 -14.10 -2.90
N GLU A 60 -9.23 -13.68 -1.63
CA GLU A 60 -10.38 -13.08 -0.95
C GLU A 60 -10.66 -11.65 -1.43
N ILE A 61 -9.59 -10.86 -1.63
CA ILE A 61 -9.67 -9.47 -2.10
C ILE A 61 -8.43 -9.11 -2.95
N PRO A 62 -8.53 -8.16 -3.90
CA PRO A 62 -7.38 -7.73 -4.70
C PRO A 62 -6.27 -7.12 -3.84
N HIS A 63 -5.05 -7.59 -4.05
CA HIS A 63 -3.83 -7.10 -3.41
C HIS A 63 -2.86 -6.53 -4.45
N HIS A 64 -2.26 -5.38 -4.13
CA HIS A 64 -1.37 -4.62 -5.02
C HIS A 64 0.01 -4.40 -4.37
N LEU A 65 1.04 -4.27 -5.21
CA LEU A 65 2.43 -4.02 -4.81
C LEU A 65 3.07 -5.10 -3.93
N TYR A 66 2.55 -6.33 -3.96
CA TYR A 66 3.19 -7.52 -3.39
C TYR A 66 3.91 -8.29 -4.47
N GLY A 67 5.20 -8.57 -4.25
CA GLY A 67 5.98 -9.38 -5.18
C GLY A 67 5.90 -8.89 -6.63
N ILE A 68 6.12 -7.60 -6.87
CA ILE A 68 6.10 -6.97 -8.21
C ILE A 68 7.50 -6.59 -8.72
N ARG A 69 8.53 -6.68 -7.85
CA ARG A 69 9.88 -6.21 -8.15
C ARG A 69 10.90 -7.32 -8.02
N LYS A 70 11.93 -7.35 -8.87
CA LYS A 70 13.00 -8.36 -8.73
C LYS A 70 13.89 -8.05 -7.52
N PRO A 71 14.39 -9.06 -6.78
CA PRO A 71 15.19 -8.84 -5.57
C PRO A 71 16.49 -8.04 -5.77
N ASP A 72 17.04 -8.04 -6.99
CA ASP A 72 18.26 -7.33 -7.36
C ASP A 72 18.00 -5.87 -7.79
N GLN A 73 16.74 -5.44 -7.87
CA GLN A 73 16.37 -4.09 -8.28
C GLN A 73 16.02 -3.23 -7.05
N PRO A 74 16.74 -2.14 -6.76
CA PRO A 74 16.52 -1.34 -5.55
C PRO A 74 15.30 -0.42 -5.68
N ILE A 75 14.40 -0.38 -4.68
CA ILE A 75 13.30 0.61 -4.66
C ILE A 75 13.59 1.81 -3.75
N SER A 76 13.35 3.02 -4.27
CA SER A 76 13.41 4.25 -3.49
C SER A 76 12.05 4.57 -2.84
N ALA A 77 12.05 5.35 -1.76
CA ALA A 77 10.81 5.77 -1.10
C ALA A 77 9.94 6.68 -1.99
N GLY A 78 10.56 7.49 -2.86
CA GLY A 78 9.85 8.32 -3.85
C GLY A 78 9.17 7.49 -4.93
N GLU A 79 9.89 6.51 -5.50
CA GLU A 79 9.33 5.57 -6.47
C GLU A 79 8.18 4.75 -5.86
N TYR A 80 8.33 4.25 -4.63
CA TYR A 80 7.26 3.53 -3.95
C TYR A 80 6.02 4.42 -3.74
N SER A 81 6.21 5.69 -3.37
CA SER A 81 5.11 6.64 -3.20
C SER A 81 4.33 6.82 -4.51
N HIS A 82 5.04 6.96 -5.62
CA HIS A 82 4.41 7.07 -6.94
C HIS A 82 3.63 5.81 -7.34
N LEU A 83 4.19 4.62 -7.11
CA LEU A 83 3.47 3.36 -7.35
C LEU A 83 2.18 3.26 -6.52
N ILE A 84 2.20 3.74 -5.27
CA ILE A 84 0.99 3.77 -4.44
C ILE A 84 -0.04 4.74 -5.00
N GLU A 85 0.38 5.94 -5.42
CA GLU A 85 -0.50 6.94 -6.05
C GLU A 85 -1.20 6.38 -7.28
N GLU A 86 -0.45 5.74 -8.18
CA GLU A 86 -1.00 5.09 -9.37
C GLU A 86 -2.05 4.05 -8.98
N LYS A 87 -1.77 3.19 -7.99
CA LYS A 87 -2.74 2.17 -7.55
C LYS A 87 -3.96 2.77 -6.88
N ILE A 88 -3.80 3.85 -6.12
CA ILE A 88 -4.92 4.58 -5.52
C ILE A 88 -5.87 5.07 -6.62
N GLU A 89 -5.37 5.72 -7.67
CA GLU A 89 -6.21 6.24 -8.74
C GLU A 89 -6.83 5.12 -9.59
N GLU A 90 -6.09 4.04 -9.86
CA GLU A 90 -6.63 2.86 -10.51
C GLU A 90 -7.78 2.22 -9.72
N ILE A 91 -7.62 2.00 -8.41
CA ILE A 91 -8.65 1.41 -7.54
C ILE A 91 -9.88 2.31 -7.50
N LYS A 92 -9.69 3.63 -7.34
CA LYS A 92 -10.79 4.60 -7.37
C LYS A 92 -11.52 4.61 -8.70
N SER A 93 -10.82 4.47 -9.83
CA SER A 93 -11.43 4.45 -11.16
C SER A 93 -12.41 3.28 -11.33
N ARG A 94 -12.23 2.20 -10.56
CA ARG A 94 -13.14 1.04 -10.49
C ARG A 94 -14.28 1.23 -9.49
N GLY A 95 -14.30 2.34 -8.74
CA GLY A 95 -15.28 2.61 -7.69
C GLY A 95 -14.97 1.93 -6.34
N ASN A 96 -13.79 1.35 -6.18
CA ASN A 96 -13.38 0.62 -4.98
C ASN A 96 -12.61 1.53 -4.00
N LEU A 97 -12.54 1.12 -2.74
CA LEU A 97 -11.83 1.84 -1.68
C LEU A 97 -10.34 1.43 -1.60
N PRO A 98 -9.37 2.35 -1.79
CA PRO A 98 -7.96 2.03 -1.61
C PRO A 98 -7.60 1.90 -0.11
N ILE A 99 -7.00 0.77 0.26
CA ILE A 99 -6.55 0.46 1.63
C ILE A 99 -5.05 0.22 1.62
N ILE A 100 -4.26 1.14 2.17
CA ILE A 100 -2.81 1.01 2.29
C ILE A 100 -2.48 0.25 3.58
N CYS A 101 -1.76 -0.86 3.48
CA CYS A 101 -1.40 -1.71 4.62
C CYS A 101 0.11 -1.95 4.68
N GLY A 102 0.75 -1.66 5.81
CA GLY A 102 2.17 -1.94 5.96
C GLY A 102 2.84 -1.36 7.19
N GLY A 103 4.17 -1.52 7.26
CA GLY A 103 4.97 -1.13 8.44
C GLY A 103 6.17 -0.24 8.11
N SER A 104 6.41 0.09 6.84
CA SER A 104 7.59 0.87 6.43
C SER A 104 7.41 2.36 6.71
N GLY A 105 7.81 2.80 7.90
CA GLY A 105 7.63 4.19 8.35
C GLY A 105 8.25 5.25 7.43
N LEU A 106 9.41 4.97 6.83
CA LEU A 106 10.02 5.87 5.84
C LEU A 106 9.13 6.04 4.60
N TYR A 107 8.56 4.95 4.08
CA TYR A 107 7.74 4.99 2.86
C TYR A 107 6.39 5.64 3.17
N PHE A 108 5.82 5.36 4.35
CA PHE A 108 4.62 6.06 4.82
C PHE A 108 4.85 7.57 4.96
N ARG A 109 6.01 7.97 5.50
CA ARG A 109 6.40 9.37 5.61
C ARG A 109 6.55 10.01 4.24
N ALA A 110 7.24 9.37 3.31
CA ALA A 110 7.41 9.87 1.94
C ALA A 110 6.05 10.09 1.25
N LEU A 111 5.12 9.15 1.41
CA LEU A 111 3.76 9.23 0.85
C LEU A 111 2.92 10.36 1.46
N THR A 112 3.05 10.62 2.77
CA THR A 112 2.13 11.52 3.50
C THR A 112 2.68 12.92 3.78
N LYS A 113 4.02 13.08 3.80
CA LYS A 113 4.69 14.29 4.27
C LYS A 113 5.93 14.68 3.46
N GLY A 114 6.36 13.85 2.50
CA GLY A 114 7.69 14.00 1.91
C GLY A 114 8.83 13.64 2.88
N ILE A 115 10.08 13.67 2.41
CA ILE A 115 11.25 13.18 3.17
C ILE A 115 11.99 14.33 3.89
N PHE A 116 12.17 15.48 3.24
CA PHE A 116 12.80 16.72 3.74
C PHE A 116 11.97 17.96 3.35
N GLU A 117 12.30 19.15 3.86
CA GLU A 117 11.49 20.38 3.65
C GLU A 117 11.28 20.74 2.17
N ASP A 118 12.31 20.57 1.33
CA ASP A 118 12.21 20.75 -0.13
C ASP A 118 11.78 19.46 -0.86
N SER A 119 11.46 18.38 -0.14
CA SER A 119 10.91 17.14 -0.70
C SER A 119 9.40 17.27 -0.81
N THR A 120 8.91 17.80 -1.91
CA THR A 120 7.47 17.88 -2.16
C THR A 120 6.95 16.56 -2.72
N THR A 121 6.16 15.83 -1.92
CA THR A 121 5.18 14.86 -2.42
C THR A 121 3.84 15.59 -2.49
N ASP A 122 3.44 16.02 -3.69
CA ASP A 122 2.26 16.87 -3.86
C ASP A 122 0.98 16.02 -3.86
N LEU A 123 0.51 15.63 -2.67
CA LEU A 123 -0.72 14.87 -2.50
C LEU A 123 -1.63 15.46 -1.43
N LYS A 124 -2.85 15.80 -1.85
CA LYS A 124 -3.99 16.07 -0.96
C LYS A 124 -4.65 14.74 -0.59
N VAL A 125 -4.04 14.01 0.35
CA VAL A 125 -4.60 12.80 0.97
C VAL A 125 -5.74 13.15 1.95
#